data_AF-A0A5F2GYF7-F1
#
_entry.id   AF-A0A5F2GYF7-F1
#
_cell.length_a   1.000
_cell.length_b   1.000
_cell.length_c   1.000
_cell.angle_alpha   90.00
_cell.angle_beta   90.00
_cell.angle_gamma   90.00
#
_symmetry.space_group_name_H-M   'P 1'
#
loop_
_entity.id
_entity.type
_entity.pdbx_description
1 polymer ?
#
loop_
_entity_poly.entity_id
_entity_poly.type
_entity_poly.pdbx_seq_one_letter_code
_entity_poly.pdbx_strand_id
1 'polypeptide(L)'
;MTSISEEEILAARSPKGAWTKKTLAEWGVPWPPPSGWKACLLKHGLPFQANLNEAKPKPVEVPVTQERLQRVMDASAPNLVDGEPFECEGELDIDPAQLLRKVVVAVISYGHADILWEFPEVLAFFGSRIPQRSEVAHLHNVDERMFEAAEKWPNRLREEARRQAP
;
A
#
# COMPACT_ATOMS: atom_id res chain seq x y z
N MET A 1 3.31 -41.51 -16.38
CA MET A 1 3.23 -40.19 -15.73
C MET A 1 2.80 -39.19 -16.80
N THR A 2 1.66 -38.53 -16.64
CA THR A 2 1.19 -37.51 -17.58
C THR A 2 1.93 -36.22 -17.30
N SER A 3 2.87 -35.87 -18.18
CA SER A 3 3.53 -34.57 -18.19
C SER A 3 2.52 -33.53 -18.68
N ILE A 4 2.11 -32.62 -17.81
CA ILE A 4 1.31 -31.44 -18.18
C ILE A 4 2.23 -30.40 -18.80
N SER A 5 1.83 -29.77 -19.90
CA SER A 5 2.63 -28.71 -20.56
C SER A 5 2.35 -27.34 -19.93
N GLU A 6 3.25 -26.37 -20.15
CA GLU A 6 3.05 -25.00 -19.65
C GLU A 6 1.79 -24.35 -20.23
N GLU A 7 1.50 -24.64 -21.49
CA GLU A 7 0.29 -24.17 -22.18
C GLU A 7 -0.98 -24.68 -21.51
N GLU A 8 -0.99 -25.96 -21.12
CA GLU A 8 -2.14 -26.57 -20.44
C GLU A 8 -2.35 -25.98 -19.03
N ILE A 9 -1.26 -25.69 -18.30
CA ILE A 9 -1.33 -24.98 -17.03
C ILE A 9 -1.91 -23.57 -17.23
N LEU A 10 -1.46 -22.84 -18.26
CA LEU A 10 -1.94 -21.48 -18.54
C LEU A 10 -3.39 -21.45 -19.05
N ALA A 11 -3.80 -22.44 -19.84
CA ALA A 11 -5.16 -22.56 -20.37
C ALA A 11 -6.20 -22.76 -19.28
N ALA A 12 -5.83 -23.38 -18.15
CA ALA A 12 -6.74 -23.58 -17.02
C ALA A 12 -6.89 -22.34 -16.10
N ARG A 13 -6.39 -21.17 -16.51
CA ARG A 13 -6.63 -19.90 -15.80
C ARG A 13 -8.10 -19.50 -15.85
N SER A 14 -8.60 -18.95 -14.75
CA SER A 14 -9.93 -18.33 -14.71
C SER A 14 -9.92 -16.98 -15.45
N PRO A 15 -11.11 -16.41 -15.78
CA PRO A 15 -11.22 -15.08 -16.40
C PRO A 15 -10.54 -13.96 -15.60
N LYS A 16 -10.33 -14.15 -14.29
CA LYS A 16 -9.62 -13.20 -13.41
C LYS A 16 -8.09 -13.37 -13.45
N GLY A 17 -7.56 -14.26 -14.30
CA GLY A 17 -6.12 -14.53 -14.47
C GLY A 17 -5.49 -15.45 -13.41
N ALA A 18 -6.25 -15.85 -12.38
CA ALA A 18 -5.81 -16.76 -11.33
C ALA A 18 -6.33 -18.19 -11.53
N TRP A 19 -5.69 -19.18 -10.90
CA TRP A 19 -6.18 -20.56 -10.84
C TRP A 19 -7.16 -20.73 -9.69
N THR A 20 -8.27 -21.42 -9.95
CA THR A 20 -9.27 -21.68 -8.90
C THR A 20 -8.85 -22.82 -7.99
N LYS A 21 -9.34 -22.83 -6.75
CA LYS A 21 -9.10 -23.94 -5.79
C LYS A 21 -9.51 -25.29 -6.36
N LYS A 22 -10.58 -25.34 -7.17
CA LYS A 22 -11.06 -26.57 -7.81
C LYS A 22 -10.06 -27.07 -8.85
N THR A 23 -9.60 -26.20 -9.75
CA THR A 23 -8.59 -26.51 -10.78
C THR A 23 -7.28 -27.01 -10.14
N LEU A 24 -6.83 -26.35 -9.06
CA LEU A 24 -5.62 -26.77 -8.35
C LEU A 24 -5.79 -28.11 -7.63
N ALA A 25 -6.96 -28.37 -7.04
CA ALA A 25 -7.27 -29.63 -6.38
C ALA A 25 -7.33 -30.82 -7.36
N GLU A 26 -7.82 -30.61 -8.59
CA GLU A 26 -7.78 -31.62 -9.66
C GLU A 26 -6.34 -32.03 -10.00
N TRP A 27 -5.38 -31.11 -9.87
CA TRP A 27 -3.96 -31.38 -10.07
C TRP A 27 -3.24 -31.89 -8.81
N GLY A 28 -3.94 -32.02 -7.69
CA GLY A 28 -3.37 -32.39 -6.39
C GLY A 28 -2.58 -31.28 -5.71
N VAL A 29 -2.66 -30.03 -6.20
CA VAL A 29 -1.97 -28.89 -5.59
C VAL A 29 -2.76 -28.40 -4.37
N PRO A 30 -2.15 -28.34 -3.16
CA PRO A 30 -2.84 -27.88 -1.96
C PRO A 30 -3.19 -26.40 -2.06
N TRP A 31 -4.23 -25.99 -1.32
CA TRP A 31 -4.62 -24.58 -1.20
C TRP A 31 -4.19 -24.02 0.17
N PRO A 32 -3.45 -22.90 0.24
CA PRO A 32 -2.94 -22.07 -0.87
C PRO A 32 -1.81 -22.74 -1.67
N PRO A 33 -1.65 -22.42 -2.97
CA PRO A 33 -0.62 -23.04 -3.81
C PRO A 33 0.79 -22.70 -3.28
N PRO A 34 1.65 -23.70 -3.03
CA PRO A 34 2.99 -23.47 -2.51
C PRO A 34 3.88 -22.83 -3.57
N SER A 35 4.90 -22.08 -3.15
CA SER A 35 5.87 -21.51 -4.11
C SER A 35 6.52 -22.63 -4.94
N GLY A 36 6.69 -22.39 -6.25
CA GLY A 36 7.30 -23.39 -7.14
C GLY A 36 6.37 -24.48 -7.69
N TRP A 37 5.08 -24.52 -7.31
CA TRP A 37 4.16 -25.60 -7.70
C TRP A 37 4.10 -25.87 -9.21
N LYS A 38 4.13 -24.83 -10.05
CA LYS A 38 4.13 -24.97 -11.51
C LYS A 38 5.37 -25.70 -12.02
N ALA A 39 6.55 -25.35 -11.50
CA ALA A 39 7.80 -25.98 -11.88
C ALA A 39 7.81 -27.46 -11.46
N CYS A 40 7.24 -27.78 -10.30
CA CYS A 40 7.05 -29.15 -9.86
C CYS A 40 6.17 -29.94 -10.84
N LEU A 41 5.07 -29.36 -11.33
CA LEU A 41 4.19 -30.01 -12.31
C LEU A 41 4.88 -30.21 -13.67
N LEU A 42 5.65 -29.22 -14.13
CA LEU A 42 6.40 -29.32 -15.39
C LEU A 42 7.51 -30.38 -15.32
N LYS A 43 8.17 -30.53 -14.16
CA LYS A 43 9.31 -31.44 -13.97
C LYS A 43 8.89 -32.87 -13.61
N HIS A 44 7.84 -33.02 -12.79
CA HIS A 44 7.44 -34.31 -12.20
C HIS A 44 6.06 -34.80 -12.66
N GLY A 45 5.28 -33.96 -13.34
CA GLY A 45 3.94 -34.30 -13.82
C GLY A 45 2.87 -34.27 -12.73
N LEU A 46 1.70 -34.82 -13.06
CA LEU A 46 0.56 -34.96 -12.15
C LEU A 46 0.55 -36.34 -11.46
N PRO A 47 0.05 -36.44 -10.20
CA PRO A 47 -0.39 -35.35 -9.33
C PRO A 47 0.79 -34.58 -8.71
N PHE A 48 0.52 -33.36 -8.24
CA PHE A 48 1.52 -32.55 -7.52
C PHE A 48 2.10 -33.28 -6.31
N GLN A 49 3.43 -33.29 -6.21
CA GLN A 49 4.17 -33.95 -5.14
C GLN A 49 4.85 -32.91 -4.25
N ALA A 50 4.28 -32.68 -3.06
CA ALA A 50 4.77 -31.64 -2.14
C ALA A 50 6.23 -31.86 -1.69
N ASN A 51 6.67 -33.11 -1.60
CA ASN A 51 8.05 -33.50 -1.29
C ASN A 51 9.04 -33.23 -2.43
N LEU A 52 8.57 -33.14 -3.68
CA LEU A 52 9.37 -32.79 -4.85
C LEU A 52 9.26 -31.31 -5.22
N ASN A 53 8.38 -30.58 -4.52
CA ASN A 53 8.28 -29.15 -4.68
C ASN A 53 9.50 -28.50 -4.04
N GLU A 54 10.50 -28.22 -4.87
CA GLU A 54 11.61 -27.34 -4.58
C GLU A 54 11.05 -25.93 -4.34
N ALA A 55 10.39 -25.72 -3.20
CA ALA A 55 10.15 -24.39 -2.67
C ALA A 55 11.50 -23.69 -2.70
N LYS A 56 11.56 -22.50 -3.33
CA LYS A 56 12.79 -21.71 -3.43
C LYS A 56 13.54 -21.85 -2.11
N PRO A 57 14.80 -22.34 -2.08
CA PRO A 57 15.53 -22.45 -0.84
C PRO A 57 15.43 -21.07 -0.18
N LYS A 58 14.91 -21.03 1.07
CA LYS A 58 14.97 -19.84 1.90
C LYS A 58 16.42 -19.34 1.76
N PRO A 59 16.67 -18.08 1.35
CA PRO A 59 18.02 -17.64 0.99
C PRO A 59 18.95 -18.13 2.08
N VAL A 60 19.82 -19.08 1.72
CA VAL A 60 20.84 -19.55 2.64
C VAL A 60 21.59 -18.28 2.99
N GLU A 61 21.61 -17.89 4.26
CA GLU A 61 22.34 -16.73 4.74
C GLU A 61 23.82 -17.00 4.50
N VAL A 62 24.27 -16.80 3.27
CA VAL A 62 25.67 -16.97 2.93
C VAL A 62 26.36 -15.82 3.64
N PRO A 63 27.34 -16.08 4.53
CA PRO A 63 28.06 -15.00 5.17
C PRO A 63 28.67 -14.13 4.07
N VAL A 64 28.34 -12.85 4.10
CA VAL A 64 28.86 -11.86 3.17
C VAL A 64 30.34 -11.70 3.47
N THR A 65 31.20 -12.34 2.69
CA THR A 65 32.66 -12.20 2.80
C THR A 65 33.12 -10.95 2.07
N GLN A 66 34.23 -10.33 2.51
CA GLN A 66 34.82 -9.17 1.84
C GLN A 66 35.15 -9.45 0.37
N GLU A 67 35.65 -10.66 0.06
CA GLU A 67 35.97 -11.08 -1.29
C GLU A 67 34.74 -11.12 -2.21
N ARG A 68 33.59 -11.54 -1.66
CA ARG A 68 32.33 -11.59 -2.41
C ARG A 68 31.78 -10.18 -2.66
N LEU A 69 31.86 -9.31 -1.67
CA LEU A 69 31.53 -7.89 -1.82
C LEU A 69 32.38 -7.25 -2.92
N GLN A 70 33.70 -7.46 -2.88
CA GLN A 70 34.62 -6.92 -3.88
C GLN A 70 34.25 -7.38 -5.29
N ARG A 71 33.98 -8.68 -5.49
CA ARG A 71 33.54 -9.21 -6.78
C ARG A 71 32.26 -8.57 -7.30
N VAL A 72 31.29 -8.31 -6.41
CA VAL A 72 30.04 -7.63 -6.79
C VAL A 72 30.31 -6.19 -7.19
N MET A 73 31.15 -5.47 -6.43
CA MET A 73 31.53 -4.09 -6.77
C MET A 73 32.27 -4.02 -8.11
N ASP A 74 33.22 -4.92 -8.36
CA ASP A 74 33.98 -4.99 -9.61
C ASP A 74 33.07 -5.32 -10.81
N ALA A 75 32.10 -6.22 -10.63
CA ALA A 75 31.14 -6.58 -11.66
C ALA A 75 30.13 -5.44 -11.94
N SER A 76 29.83 -4.61 -10.95
CA SER A 76 28.92 -3.47 -11.08
C SER A 76 29.61 -2.17 -11.55
N ALA A 77 30.95 -2.10 -11.48
CA ALA A 77 31.75 -0.97 -11.94
C ALA A 77 31.39 -0.42 -13.34
N PRO A 78 31.16 -1.24 -14.40
CA PRO A 78 30.81 -0.71 -15.71
C PRO A 78 29.40 -0.11 -15.82
N ASN A 79 28.53 -0.35 -14.83
CA ASN A 79 27.14 0.15 -14.79
C ASN A 79 26.93 1.18 -13.66
N LEU A 80 28.01 1.69 -13.07
CA LEU A 80 27.90 2.78 -12.10
C LEU A 80 27.44 4.03 -12.84
N VAL A 81 26.26 4.53 -12.46
CA VAL A 81 25.78 5.85 -12.88
C VAL A 81 26.60 6.88 -12.11
N ASP A 82 27.06 7.93 -12.78
CA ASP A 82 28.05 8.91 -12.29
C ASP A 82 27.64 9.74 -11.05
N GLY A 83 26.53 9.40 -10.39
CA GLY A 83 26.09 10.07 -9.16
C GLY A 83 25.72 11.55 -9.36
N GLU A 84 25.77 12.04 -10.60
CA GLU A 84 25.14 13.29 -10.98
C GLU A 84 23.68 13.23 -10.49
N PRO A 85 23.21 14.27 -9.78
CA PRO A 85 21.83 14.32 -9.37
C PRO A 85 20.99 14.14 -10.64
N PHE A 86 20.25 13.04 -10.69
CA PHE A 86 19.15 12.93 -11.61
C PHE A 86 18.18 14.03 -11.19
N GLU A 87 18.25 15.17 -11.86
CA GLU A 87 17.16 16.12 -11.88
C GLU A 87 16.00 15.35 -12.50
N CYS A 88 15.19 14.74 -11.64
CA CYS A 88 13.86 14.30 -12.02
C CYS A 88 13.06 15.57 -12.34
N GLU A 89 13.28 16.13 -13.53
CA GLU A 89 12.40 17.11 -14.16
C GLU A 89 11.16 16.35 -14.66
N GLY A 90 10.43 15.76 -13.72
CA GLY A 90 9.04 15.41 -13.91
C GLY A 90 8.26 16.45 -13.14
N GLU A 91 7.61 17.37 -13.85
CA GLU A 91 6.45 18.08 -13.29
C GLU A 91 5.49 16.97 -12.85
N LEU A 92 5.43 16.70 -11.54
CA LEU A 92 4.39 15.86 -11.00
C LEU A 92 3.10 16.62 -11.31
N ASP A 93 2.37 16.19 -12.35
CA ASP A 93 1.02 16.60 -12.74
C ASP A 93 -0.02 16.22 -11.65
N ILE A 94 0.38 16.35 -10.39
CA ILE A 94 -0.46 16.13 -9.23
C ILE A 94 -0.96 17.50 -8.84
N ASP A 95 -2.22 17.77 -9.17
CA ASP A 95 -2.96 18.88 -8.59
C ASP A 95 -2.86 18.76 -7.05
N PRO A 96 -2.15 19.69 -6.36
CA PRO A 96 -1.92 19.59 -4.93
C PRO A 96 -3.24 19.61 -4.14
N ALA A 97 -4.28 20.23 -4.69
CA ALA A 97 -5.60 20.22 -4.08
C ALA A 97 -6.25 18.83 -4.17
N GLN A 98 -6.05 18.07 -5.26
CA GLN A 98 -6.53 16.69 -5.37
C GLN A 98 -5.80 15.75 -4.43
N LEU A 99 -4.49 15.94 -4.25
CA LEU A 99 -3.72 15.18 -3.28
C LEU A 99 -4.23 15.43 -1.86
N LEU A 100 -4.38 16.70 -1.48
CA LEU A 100 -4.92 17.09 -0.17
C LEU A 100 -6.32 16.51 0.06
N ARG A 101 -7.21 16.55 -0.95
CA ARG A 101 -8.53 15.90 -0.90
C ARG A 101 -8.43 14.40 -0.61
N LYS A 102 -7.57 13.66 -1.32
CA LYS A 102 -7.41 12.21 -1.12
C LYS A 102 -6.92 11.87 0.28
N VAL A 103 -5.96 12.65 0.81
CA VAL A 103 -5.43 12.46 2.16
C VAL A 103 -6.52 12.70 3.21
N VAL A 104 -7.26 13.80 3.11
CA VAL A 104 -8.37 14.11 4.04
C VAL A 104 -9.45 13.03 4.01
N VAL A 105 -9.83 12.55 2.83
CA VAL A 105 -10.81 11.45 2.68
C VAL A 105 -10.30 10.16 3.34
N ALA A 106 -9.02 9.82 3.15
CA ALA A 106 -8.44 8.64 3.77
C ALA A 106 -8.45 8.76 5.31
N VAL A 107 -7.99 9.89 5.86
CA VAL A 107 -7.99 10.17 7.30
C VAL A 107 -9.38 10.02 7.93
N ILE A 108 -10.42 10.57 7.28
CA ILE A 108 -11.82 10.44 7.72
C ILE A 108 -12.27 8.98 7.64
N SER A 109 -11.93 8.27 6.55
CA SER A 109 -12.33 6.87 6.34
C SER A 109 -11.74 5.91 7.38
N TYR A 110 -10.55 6.23 7.90
CA TYR A 110 -9.92 5.49 9.00
C TYR A 110 -10.41 5.91 10.39
N GLY A 111 -11.37 6.84 10.48
CA GLY A 111 -11.94 7.29 11.75
C GLY A 111 -11.05 8.28 12.53
N HIS A 112 -10.04 8.86 11.88
CA HIS A 112 -9.09 9.81 12.47
C HIS A 112 -9.40 11.27 12.11
N ALA A 113 -10.69 11.61 11.99
CA ALA A 113 -11.12 12.97 11.64
C ALA A 113 -10.72 14.01 12.71
N ASP A 114 -10.41 13.56 13.92
CA ASP A 114 -9.92 14.34 15.04
C ASP A 114 -8.60 15.06 14.73
N ILE A 115 -7.70 14.42 13.98
CA ILE A 115 -6.41 15.01 13.61
C ILE A 115 -6.60 16.26 12.74
N LEU A 116 -7.63 16.28 11.88
CA LEU A 116 -7.89 17.42 10.98
C LEU A 116 -8.26 18.69 11.75
N TRP A 117 -8.69 18.56 13.01
CA TRP A 117 -9.03 19.70 13.86
C TRP A 117 -7.80 20.48 14.33
N GLU A 118 -6.62 19.87 14.32
CA GLU A 118 -5.35 20.54 14.61
C GLU A 118 -4.88 21.43 13.44
N PHE A 119 -5.46 21.25 12.24
CA PHE A 119 -5.07 21.94 11.02
C PHE A 119 -6.20 22.86 10.52
N PRO A 120 -6.37 24.06 11.11
CA PRO A 120 -7.47 24.97 10.78
C PRO A 120 -7.43 25.47 9.34
N GLU A 121 -6.25 25.56 8.72
CA GLU A 121 -6.09 25.92 7.30
C GLU A 121 -6.71 24.87 6.37
N VAL A 122 -6.58 23.60 6.73
CA VAL A 122 -7.21 22.49 6.00
C VAL A 122 -8.73 22.60 6.16
N LEU A 123 -9.23 22.81 7.38
CA LEU A 123 -10.68 23.00 7.59
C LEU A 123 -11.22 24.21 6.81
N ALA A 124 -10.50 25.33 6.80
CA ALA A 124 -10.87 26.52 6.06
C ALA A 124 -10.88 26.28 4.53
N PHE A 125 -9.89 25.55 4.02
CA PHE A 125 -9.83 25.14 2.61
C PHE A 125 -11.04 24.29 2.21
N PHE A 126 -11.52 23.44 3.11
CA PHE A 126 -12.73 22.62 2.93
C PHE A 126 -14.04 23.30 3.36
N GLY A 127 -14.00 24.56 3.79
CA GLY A 127 -15.18 25.28 4.30
C GLY A 127 -15.82 24.62 5.54
N SER A 128 -15.06 23.78 6.24
CA SER A 128 -15.52 23.02 7.41
C SER A 128 -15.25 23.80 8.70
N ARG A 129 -16.13 23.62 9.71
CA ARG A 129 -15.99 24.26 11.03
C ARG A 129 -15.45 23.30 12.08
N ILE A 130 -14.80 23.86 13.10
CA ILE A 130 -14.47 23.12 14.33
C ILE A 130 -15.79 22.87 15.12
N PRO A 131 -16.08 21.63 15.55
CA PRO A 131 -17.25 21.32 16.38
C PRO A 131 -17.23 22.00 17.76
N GLN A 132 -18.39 22.16 18.40
CA GLN A 132 -18.48 22.65 19.79
C GLN A 132 -18.21 21.53 20.80
N ARG A 133 -17.78 21.89 22.02
CA ARG A 133 -17.50 20.93 23.12
C ARG A 133 -18.67 19.98 23.38
N SER A 134 -19.90 20.48 23.33
CA SER A 134 -21.12 19.69 23.51
C SER A 134 -21.37 18.69 22.36
N GLU A 135 -20.97 19.01 21.13
CA GLU A 135 -21.20 18.18 19.95
C GLU A 135 -20.30 16.95 19.93
N VAL A 136 -19.10 17.05 20.53
CA VAL A 136 -18.11 15.97 20.55
C VAL A 136 -17.91 15.35 21.93
N ALA A 137 -18.72 15.74 22.93
CA ALA A 137 -18.65 15.20 24.30
C ALA A 137 -18.84 13.67 24.39
N HIS A 138 -19.42 13.06 23.35
CA HIS A 138 -19.63 11.61 23.25
C HIS A 138 -18.42 10.87 22.66
N LEU A 139 -17.42 11.58 22.15
CA LEU A 139 -16.19 11.03 21.57
C LEU A 139 -15.09 11.02 22.63
N HIS A 140 -14.33 9.93 22.70
CA HIS A 140 -13.31 9.70 23.74
C HIS A 140 -11.90 10.20 23.36
N ASN A 141 -11.68 10.53 22.08
CA ASN A 141 -10.38 10.93 21.53
C ASN A 141 -10.42 12.38 21.02
N VAL A 142 -10.98 13.29 21.83
CA VAL A 142 -11.02 14.71 21.47
C VAL A 142 -9.87 15.42 22.17
N ASP A 143 -8.88 15.89 21.41
CA ASP A 143 -7.78 16.69 21.96
C ASP A 143 -8.29 18.09 22.36
N GLU A 144 -7.95 18.54 23.56
CA GLU A 144 -8.42 19.82 24.10
C GLU A 144 -7.83 21.03 23.34
N ARG A 145 -6.65 20.85 22.71
CA ARG A 145 -5.99 21.85 21.85
C ARG A 145 -6.82 22.24 20.63
N MET A 146 -7.76 21.38 20.21
CA MET A 146 -8.75 21.72 19.18
C MET A 146 -9.56 22.98 19.54
N PHE A 147 -9.98 23.10 20.80
CA PHE A 147 -10.83 24.21 21.22
C PHE A 147 -10.03 25.50 21.42
N GLU A 148 -8.75 25.39 21.78
CA GLU A 148 -7.81 26.51 21.86
C GLU A 148 -7.53 27.09 20.46
N ALA A 149 -7.45 26.22 19.43
CA ALA A 149 -7.32 26.67 18.04
C ALA A 149 -8.57 27.44 17.55
N ALA A 150 -9.76 27.13 18.10
CA ALA A 150 -11.01 27.80 17.74
C ALA A 150 -11.13 29.25 18.26
N GLU A 151 -10.44 29.62 19.34
CA GLU A 151 -10.40 31.00 19.84
C GLU A 151 -9.51 31.90 18.97
N LYS A 152 -8.58 31.31 18.25
CA LYS A 152 -7.48 32.01 17.59
C LYS A 152 -7.81 32.46 16.16
N TRP A 153 -8.95 32.04 15.57
CA TRP A 153 -9.24 32.26 14.15
C TRP A 153 -10.66 32.79 13.80
N PRO A 154 -10.78 33.71 12.82
CA PRO A 154 -11.99 34.49 12.52
C PRO A 154 -13.12 33.76 11.78
N ASN A 155 -12.95 32.49 11.38
CA ASN A 155 -14.01 31.76 10.66
C ASN A 155 -15.20 31.40 11.55
N ARG A 156 -15.00 31.33 12.87
CA ARG A 156 -16.06 31.17 13.87
C ARG A 156 -16.95 32.42 13.97
N LEU A 157 -16.32 33.60 13.95
CA LEU A 157 -16.99 34.91 13.98
C LEU A 157 -17.91 35.11 12.77
N ARG A 158 -17.54 34.57 11.60
CA ARG A 158 -18.32 34.69 10.36
C ARG A 158 -19.65 33.95 10.41
N GLU A 159 -19.68 32.76 11.02
CA GLU A 159 -20.91 31.95 11.19
C GLU A 159 -21.77 32.45 12.37
N GLU A 160 -21.15 32.92 13.46
CA GLU A 160 -21.87 33.58 14.56
C GLU A 160 -22.55 34.88 14.08
N ALA A 161 -21.86 35.68 13.25
CA ALA A 161 -22.45 36.85 12.60
C ALA A 161 -23.58 36.48 11.63
N ARG A 162 -23.51 35.32 10.96
CA ARG A 162 -24.55 34.82 10.05
C ARG A 162 -25.80 34.33 10.79
N ARG A 163 -25.65 33.81 12.01
CA ARG A 163 -26.76 33.42 12.90
C ARG A 163 -27.41 34.60 13.63
N GLN A 164 -26.67 35.71 13.81
CA GLN A 164 -27.17 36.93 14.46
C GLN A 164 -27.67 37.99 13.46
N ALA A 165 -27.55 37.74 12.16
CA ALA A 165 -28.19 38.56 11.13
C ALA A 165 -29.71 38.25 11.12
N PRO A 166 -30.58 39.28 11.10
CA PRO A 166 -32.04 39.12 11.14
C PRO A 166 -32.62 38.38 9.93
#